data_AF-A0A1E3JYX6-F1
#
_entry.id   AF-A0A1E3JYX6-F1
#
_cell.length_a   1.000
_cell.length_b   1.000
_cell.length_c   1.000
_cell.angle_alpha   90.00
_cell.angle_beta   90.00
_cell.angle_gamma   90.00
#
_symmetry.space_group_name_H-M   'P 1'
#
loop_
_entity.id
_entity.type
_entity.pdbx_description
1 polymer ?
#
loop_
_entity_poly.entity_id
_entity_poly.type
_entity_poly.pdbx_seq_one_letter_code
_entity_poly.pdbx_strand_id
1 'polypeptide(L)'
;MAAPIEAAGQREVPKLYGERWKSKEGAGPSEVRLISADNRLFFVPKHLLQSHSTVLCDMLELPATESPPTITLSDPDLESAAQLALFLLVIQGYSFLAARNQLPYVRCHLITVNRLSNFFQFAKKYDCPNALLLWENFLYYLAREEFRPLECTAKPLDIFVLAAQADLGGLASLVLDLYQPSLVTDTSHRSYPLSDYPSPFGYLQAHLPFTLGTIPVVSWKHIPLRYLFALQKSTDELDGSTEPPSLQSGVQSRKLRFEESLKLGKNL
;
A
#
# COMPACT_ATOMS: atom_id res chain seq x y z
N MET A 1 -26.14 -54.43 -0.72
CA MET A 1 -24.75 -54.05 -1.07
C MET A 1 -24.73 -52.53 -1.22
N ALA A 2 -24.20 -51.82 -0.22
CA ALA A 2 -24.10 -50.37 -0.24
C ALA A 2 -22.80 -49.98 -0.95
N ALA A 3 -22.88 -49.08 -1.94
CA ALA A 3 -21.72 -48.49 -2.59
C ALA A 3 -21.02 -47.49 -1.63
N PRO A 4 -19.69 -47.36 -1.67
CA PRO A 4 -19.00 -46.39 -0.82
C PRO A 4 -19.19 -44.97 -1.36
N ILE A 5 -19.44 -44.05 -0.43
CA ILE A 5 -19.48 -42.60 -0.66
C ILE A 5 -18.03 -42.12 -0.78
N GLU A 6 -17.55 -41.90 -2.00
CA GLU A 6 -16.33 -41.12 -2.25
C GLU A 6 -16.66 -39.63 -2.15
N ALA A 7 -16.54 -39.08 -0.94
CA ALA A 7 -16.43 -37.63 -0.74
C ALA A 7 -14.94 -37.25 -0.67
N ALA A 8 -14.22 -37.38 -1.80
CA ALA A 8 -12.92 -36.75 -1.97
C ALA A 8 -13.16 -35.40 -2.64
N GLY A 9 -13.19 -34.32 -1.85
CA GLY A 9 -13.15 -32.96 -2.37
C GLY A 9 -11.91 -32.83 -3.26
N GLN A 10 -12.13 -32.70 -4.57
CA GLN A 10 -11.05 -32.48 -5.54
C GLN A 10 -10.33 -31.18 -5.14
N ARG A 11 -9.15 -31.29 -4.53
CA ARG A 11 -8.25 -30.15 -4.39
C ARG A 11 -7.85 -29.74 -5.80
N GLU A 12 -8.39 -28.62 -6.28
CA GLU A 12 -8.04 -28.08 -7.58
C GLU A 12 -6.52 -27.95 -7.71
N VAL A 13 -5.96 -28.46 -8.80
CA VAL A 13 -4.52 -28.38 -9.07
C VAL A 13 -4.13 -26.91 -9.24
N PRO A 14 -3.11 -26.41 -8.53
CA PRO A 14 -2.66 -25.03 -8.65
C PRO A 14 -2.31 -24.69 -10.10
N LYS A 15 -2.79 -23.54 -10.60
CA LYS A 15 -2.52 -23.08 -11.98
C LYS A 15 -1.29 -22.19 -11.99
N LEU A 16 -0.34 -22.44 -12.91
CA LEU A 16 0.84 -21.59 -13.08
C LEU A 16 0.43 -20.13 -13.34
N TYR A 17 1.03 -19.19 -12.61
CA TYR A 17 0.84 -17.76 -12.81
C TYR A 17 1.93 -17.16 -13.70
N GLY A 18 1.57 -16.79 -14.93
CA GLY A 18 2.53 -16.25 -15.91
C GLY A 18 3.53 -17.30 -16.40
N GLU A 19 4.66 -16.84 -16.95
CA GLU A 19 5.81 -17.69 -17.26
C GLU A 19 6.60 -17.95 -15.96
N ARG A 20 7.31 -19.09 -15.84
CA ARG A 20 8.24 -19.37 -14.70
C ARG A 20 9.01 -18.10 -14.40
N TRP A 21 8.80 -17.53 -13.21
CA TRP A 21 9.07 -16.13 -12.87
C TRP A 21 10.35 -15.62 -13.53
N LYS A 22 10.23 -15.08 -14.75
CA LYS A 22 11.25 -14.45 -15.61
C LYS A 22 12.71 -14.89 -15.37
N SER A 23 12.96 -16.18 -15.29
CA SER A 23 14.32 -16.71 -15.15
C SER A 23 14.99 -16.64 -16.51
N LYS A 24 16.12 -15.92 -16.63
CA LYS A 24 16.94 -15.94 -17.85
C LYS A 24 17.50 -17.33 -18.15
N GLU A 25 17.53 -18.22 -17.16
CA GLU A 25 18.05 -19.57 -17.26
C GLU A 25 17.12 -20.55 -16.54
N GLY A 26 16.92 -21.72 -17.14
CA GLY A 26 15.96 -22.73 -16.71
C GLY A 26 16.08 -23.16 -15.25
N ALA A 27 15.01 -23.79 -14.76
CA ALA A 27 14.84 -24.26 -13.39
C ALA A 27 16.08 -24.95 -12.82
N GLY A 28 16.83 -24.19 -12.01
CA GLY A 28 17.96 -24.70 -11.25
C GLY A 28 17.51 -25.28 -9.91
N PRO A 29 18.39 -26.00 -9.21
CA PRO A 29 18.15 -26.63 -7.90
C PRO A 29 17.86 -25.66 -6.74
N SER A 30 17.69 -24.36 -7.02
CA SER A 30 17.47 -23.29 -6.04
C SER A 30 16.09 -22.62 -6.21
N GLU A 31 15.13 -23.30 -6.85
CA GLU A 31 13.76 -22.81 -6.96
C GLU A 31 12.90 -23.20 -5.75
N VAL A 32 11.94 -22.34 -5.41
CA VAL A 32 10.89 -22.53 -4.41
C VAL A 32 9.53 -22.45 -5.12
N ARG A 33 8.60 -23.33 -4.74
CA ARG A 33 7.20 -23.26 -5.15
C ARG A 33 6.43 -22.38 -4.18
N LEU A 34 5.91 -21.24 -4.63
CA LEU A 34 4.93 -20.46 -3.87
C LEU A 34 3.54 -20.72 -4.44
N ILE A 35 2.59 -21.06 -3.58
CA ILE A 35 1.17 -21.19 -3.95
C ILE A 35 0.42 -20.03 -3.29
N SER A 36 -0.18 -19.16 -4.08
CA SER A 36 -1.01 -18.06 -3.59
C SER A 36 -2.33 -18.54 -2.98
N ALA A 37 -3.00 -17.68 -2.22
CA ALA A 37 -4.28 -17.98 -1.61
C ALA A 37 -5.40 -18.26 -2.64
N ASP A 38 -5.31 -17.68 -3.84
CA ASP A 38 -6.18 -17.97 -4.99
C ASP A 38 -5.67 -19.14 -5.87
N ASN A 39 -4.88 -20.04 -5.27
CA ASN A 39 -4.41 -21.30 -5.83
C ASN A 39 -3.59 -21.13 -7.13
N ARG A 40 -2.71 -20.14 -7.16
CA ARG A 40 -1.78 -19.91 -8.27
C ARG A 40 -0.36 -20.24 -7.89
N LEU A 41 0.32 -20.96 -8.78
CA LEU A 41 1.67 -21.44 -8.57
C LEU A 41 2.70 -20.47 -9.17
N PHE A 42 3.72 -20.16 -8.39
CA PHE A 42 4.91 -19.41 -8.78
C PHE A 42 6.15 -20.25 -8.52
N PHE A 43 7.12 -20.18 -9.43
CA PHE A 43 8.46 -20.69 -9.21
C PHE A 43 9.37 -19.50 -8.99
N VAL A 44 9.98 -19.40 -7.81
CA VAL A 44 10.77 -18.22 -7.39
C VAL A 44 12.15 -18.67 -6.93
N PRO A 45 13.23 -17.95 -7.27
CA PRO A 45 14.56 -18.27 -6.74
C PRO A 45 14.60 -18.14 -5.21
N LYS A 46 15.14 -19.16 -4.52
CA LYS A 46 15.24 -19.22 -3.05
C LYS A 46 15.94 -17.98 -2.48
N HIS A 47 17.06 -17.60 -3.08
CA HIS A 47 17.86 -16.46 -2.63
C HIS A 47 17.09 -15.14 -2.64
N LEU A 48 16.16 -14.95 -3.59
CA LEU A 48 15.34 -13.74 -3.68
C LEU A 48 14.39 -13.62 -2.48
N LEU A 49 13.82 -14.73 -2.03
CA LEU A 49 12.94 -14.72 -0.85
C LEU A 49 13.75 -14.53 0.42
N GLN A 50 14.88 -15.24 0.56
CA GLN A 50 15.75 -15.16 1.72
C GLN A 50 16.37 -13.76 1.90
N SER A 51 16.71 -13.06 0.82
CA SER A 51 17.33 -11.73 0.90
C SER A 51 16.34 -10.60 1.19
N HIS A 52 15.04 -10.83 0.98
CA HIS A 52 14.02 -9.79 1.06
C HIS A 52 12.95 -10.01 2.14
N SER A 53 12.94 -11.17 2.80
CA SER A 53 12.00 -11.50 3.88
C SER A 53 12.67 -12.41 4.92
N THR A 54 12.69 -11.97 6.17
CA THR A 54 13.18 -12.79 7.29
C THR A 54 12.26 -13.98 7.54
N VAL A 55 10.94 -13.75 7.54
CA VAL A 55 9.92 -14.80 7.73
C VAL A 55 10.02 -15.88 6.65
N LEU A 56 10.11 -15.50 5.37
CA LEU A 56 10.25 -16.49 4.30
C LEU A 56 11.63 -17.17 4.34
N CYS A 57 12.68 -16.49 4.82
CA CYS A 57 13.97 -17.13 5.04
C CYS A 57 13.86 -18.25 6.05
N ASP A 58 13.30 -17.96 7.23
CA ASP A 58 13.11 -18.93 8.31
C ASP A 58 12.26 -20.12 7.85
N MET A 59 11.17 -19.86 7.11
CA MET A 59 10.32 -20.91 6.54
C MET A 59 11.08 -21.84 5.59
N LEU A 60 12.10 -21.33 4.88
CA LEU A 60 12.90 -22.06 3.90
C LEU A 60 14.15 -22.74 4.47
N GLU A 61 14.48 -22.46 5.73
CA GLU A 61 15.54 -23.12 6.49
C GLU A 61 15.03 -24.37 7.21
N LEU A 62 13.72 -24.49 7.40
CA LEU A 62 13.11 -25.71 7.90
C LEU A 62 13.34 -26.88 6.92
N PRO A 63 13.57 -28.11 7.43
CA PRO A 63 13.79 -29.27 6.58
C PRO A 63 12.56 -29.54 5.71
N ALA A 64 12.71 -29.33 4.40
CA ALA A 64 11.65 -29.54 3.43
C ALA A 64 11.46 -31.04 3.15
N THR A 65 10.21 -31.51 3.23
CA THR A 65 9.83 -32.87 2.82
C THR A 65 9.71 -33.01 1.30
N GLU A 66 9.62 -31.89 0.59
CA GLU A 66 9.44 -31.84 -0.86
C GLU A 66 10.60 -31.09 -1.54
N SER A 67 10.95 -31.52 -2.75
CA SER A 67 11.92 -30.85 -3.62
C SER A 67 11.29 -30.53 -4.98
N PRO A 68 11.19 -29.25 -5.38
CA PRO A 68 11.57 -28.05 -4.62
C PRO A 68 10.64 -27.77 -3.42
N PRO A 69 11.12 -27.06 -2.38
CA PRO A 69 10.32 -26.70 -1.21
C PRO A 69 9.09 -25.90 -1.62
N THR A 70 7.97 -26.15 -0.94
CA THR A 70 6.67 -25.54 -1.23
C THR A 70 6.21 -24.69 -0.05
N ILE A 71 5.82 -23.45 -0.33
CA ILE A 71 5.15 -22.56 0.63
C ILE A 71 3.76 -22.26 0.09
N THR A 72 2.75 -22.59 0.89
CA THR A 72 1.34 -22.32 0.57
C THR A 72 0.85 -21.16 1.41
N LEU A 73 0.31 -20.16 0.73
CA LEU A 73 -0.27 -18.96 1.30
C LEU A 73 -1.80 -19.12 1.41
N SER A 74 -2.40 -18.52 2.41
CA SER A 74 -3.78 -18.80 2.86
C SER A 74 -4.66 -17.56 3.07
N ASP A 75 -4.09 -16.36 3.07
CA ASP A 75 -4.81 -15.10 3.28
C ASP A 75 -5.28 -14.53 1.92
N PRO A 76 -6.56 -14.66 1.54
CA PRO A 76 -7.03 -14.25 0.22
C PRO A 76 -6.95 -12.73 0.00
N ASP A 77 -6.97 -11.93 1.07
CA ASP A 77 -6.96 -10.49 0.98
C ASP A 77 -5.55 -9.94 0.71
N LEU A 78 -4.54 -10.56 1.34
CA LEU A 78 -3.14 -10.12 1.25
C LEU A 78 -2.27 -10.98 0.32
N GLU A 79 -2.58 -12.27 0.16
CA GLU A 79 -1.71 -13.26 -0.48
C GLU A 79 -2.27 -13.75 -1.82
N SER A 80 -3.06 -12.90 -2.50
CA SER A 80 -3.50 -13.15 -3.87
C SER A 80 -2.32 -13.19 -4.85
N ALA A 81 -2.48 -13.91 -5.95
CA ALA A 81 -1.46 -14.02 -6.99
C ALA A 81 -1.02 -12.67 -7.55
N ALA A 82 -1.97 -11.73 -7.72
CA ALA A 82 -1.67 -10.40 -8.21
C ALA A 82 -0.82 -9.59 -7.21
N GLN A 83 -1.07 -9.76 -5.90
CA GLN A 83 -0.32 -9.08 -4.85
C GLN A 83 1.09 -9.67 -4.71
N LEU A 84 1.23 -11.00 -4.76
CA LEU A 84 2.53 -11.67 -4.80
C LEU A 84 3.34 -11.25 -6.01
N ALA A 85 2.70 -11.19 -7.18
CA ALA A 85 3.37 -10.78 -8.39
C ALA A 85 3.80 -9.30 -8.33
N LEU A 86 3.01 -8.42 -7.72
CA LEU A 86 3.45 -7.05 -7.50
C LEU A 86 4.66 -7.00 -6.56
N PHE A 87 4.59 -7.70 -5.43
CA PHE A 87 5.66 -7.78 -4.43
C PHE A 87 6.99 -8.23 -5.04
N LEU A 88 6.98 -9.40 -5.67
CA LEU A 88 8.17 -10.03 -6.23
C LEU A 88 8.80 -9.18 -7.36
N LEU A 89 8.01 -8.45 -8.16
CA LEU A 89 8.56 -7.52 -9.16
C LEU A 89 9.17 -6.28 -8.50
N VAL A 90 8.53 -5.72 -7.48
CA VAL A 90 9.04 -4.53 -6.79
C VAL A 90 10.38 -4.81 -6.11
N ILE A 91 10.51 -5.95 -5.41
CA ILE A 91 11.79 -6.31 -4.76
C ILE A 91 12.92 -6.61 -5.76
N GLN A 92 12.58 -6.93 -7.01
CA GLN A 92 13.55 -7.06 -8.11
C GLN A 92 14.00 -5.71 -8.70
N GLY A 93 13.52 -4.60 -8.16
CA GLY A 93 13.91 -3.25 -8.56
C GLY A 93 12.98 -2.59 -9.59
N TYR A 94 11.85 -3.21 -9.93
CA TYR A 94 10.83 -2.52 -10.74
C TYR A 94 10.11 -1.46 -9.89
N SER A 95 9.88 -0.27 -10.46
CA SER A 95 8.97 0.69 -9.85
C SER A 95 7.56 0.11 -9.76
N PHE A 96 6.71 0.61 -8.85
CA PHE A 96 5.33 0.13 -8.72
C PHE A 96 4.55 0.20 -10.04
N LEU A 97 4.74 1.26 -10.85
CA LEU A 97 4.13 1.41 -12.17
C LEU A 97 4.67 0.38 -13.17
N ALA A 98 5.98 0.20 -13.23
CA ALA A 98 6.59 -0.77 -14.12
C ALA A 98 6.18 -2.20 -13.75
N ALA A 99 6.22 -2.55 -12.47
CA ALA A 99 5.76 -3.83 -11.94
C ALA A 99 4.29 -4.07 -12.30
N ARG A 100 3.45 -3.05 -12.13
CA ARG A 100 2.03 -3.11 -12.44
C ARG A 100 1.72 -3.44 -13.89
N ASN A 101 2.48 -2.87 -14.82
CA ASN A 101 2.34 -3.08 -16.25
C ASN A 101 2.80 -4.47 -16.72
N GLN A 102 3.55 -5.17 -15.87
CA GLN A 102 4.04 -6.54 -16.15
C GLN A 102 3.09 -7.63 -15.64
N LEU A 103 2.04 -7.27 -14.89
CA LEU A 103 1.11 -8.25 -14.32
C LEU A 103 0.18 -8.81 -15.39
N PRO A 104 0.20 -10.14 -15.64
CA PRO A 104 -0.71 -10.75 -16.58
C PRO A 104 -2.14 -10.73 -16.01
N TYR A 105 -3.13 -10.57 -16.90
CA TYR A 105 -4.57 -10.66 -16.60
C TYR A 105 -5.21 -9.53 -15.79
N VAL A 106 -4.52 -8.43 -15.54
CA VAL A 106 -5.16 -7.29 -14.88
C VAL A 106 -5.76 -6.35 -15.91
N ARG A 107 -7.10 -6.35 -16.00
CA ARG A 107 -7.88 -5.54 -16.99
C ARG A 107 -7.74 -4.03 -16.82
N CYS A 108 -7.41 -3.59 -15.61
CA CYS A 108 -7.14 -2.21 -15.29
C CYS A 108 -5.62 -2.01 -15.30
N HIS A 109 -5.09 -0.86 -15.69
CA HIS A 109 -3.66 -0.52 -15.53
C HIS A 109 -3.37 0.30 -14.27
N LEU A 110 -4.41 0.58 -13.48
CA LEU A 110 -4.29 1.48 -12.34
C LEU A 110 -3.68 0.79 -11.12
N ILE A 111 -2.91 1.57 -10.37
CA ILE A 111 -2.50 1.32 -8.99
C ILE A 111 -3.55 1.95 -8.08
N THR A 112 -4.32 1.10 -7.39
CA THR A 112 -5.33 1.55 -6.44
C THR A 112 -4.76 1.63 -5.03
N VAL A 113 -5.40 2.44 -4.19
CA VAL A 113 -5.06 2.58 -2.76
C VAL A 113 -5.12 1.24 -2.03
N ASN A 114 -6.11 0.39 -2.34
CA ASN A 114 -6.20 -0.97 -1.78
C ASN A 114 -4.96 -1.80 -2.09
N ARG A 115 -4.39 -1.70 -3.30
CA ARG A 115 -3.16 -2.43 -3.64
C ARG A 115 -1.96 -1.92 -2.86
N LEU A 116 -1.87 -0.61 -2.63
CA LEU A 116 -0.80 -0.03 -1.82
C LEU A 116 -0.94 -0.44 -0.35
N SER A 117 -2.16 -0.44 0.18
CA SER A 117 -2.47 -0.94 1.52
C SER A 117 -2.11 -2.42 1.67
N ASN A 118 -2.57 -3.28 0.74
CA ASN A 118 -2.30 -4.71 0.78
C ASN A 118 -0.81 -5.02 0.60
N PHE A 119 -0.09 -4.26 -0.22
CA PHE A 119 1.36 -4.35 -0.34
C PHE A 119 2.05 -4.06 0.99
N PHE A 120 1.67 -2.97 1.67
CA PHE A 120 2.22 -2.61 2.97
C PHE A 120 1.95 -3.70 4.02
N GLN A 121 0.71 -4.19 4.10
CA GLN A 121 0.34 -5.24 5.05
C GLN A 121 1.07 -6.56 4.76
N PHE A 122 1.20 -6.93 3.48
CA PHE A 122 1.98 -8.11 3.07
C PHE A 122 3.45 -7.95 3.47
N ALA A 123 4.09 -6.83 3.12
CA ALA A 123 5.48 -6.57 3.44
C ALA A 123 5.73 -6.53 4.96
N LYS A 124 4.77 -6.06 5.75
CA LYS A 124 4.83 -6.10 7.21
C LYS A 124 4.65 -7.52 7.77
N LYS A 125 3.70 -8.29 7.22
CA LYS A 125 3.42 -9.68 7.64
C LYS A 125 4.63 -10.60 7.46
N TYR A 126 5.38 -10.39 6.37
CA TYR A 126 6.56 -11.19 6.03
C TYR A 126 7.89 -10.52 6.41
N ASP A 127 7.84 -9.43 7.16
CA ASP A 127 9.01 -8.65 7.60
C ASP A 127 10.02 -8.40 6.45
N CYS A 128 9.54 -7.60 5.49
CA CYS A 128 10.24 -7.27 4.26
C CYS A 128 10.71 -5.79 4.28
N PRO A 129 11.80 -5.44 5.00
CA PRO A 129 12.20 -4.05 5.21
C PRO A 129 12.51 -3.32 3.90
N ASN A 130 13.15 -3.99 2.94
CA ASN A 130 13.44 -3.40 1.62
C ASN A 130 12.16 -3.08 0.83
N ALA A 131 11.14 -3.94 0.92
CA ALA A 131 9.86 -3.69 0.27
C ALA A 131 9.12 -2.51 0.92
N LEU A 132 9.16 -2.42 2.25
CA LEU A 132 8.59 -1.29 3.00
C LEU A 132 9.28 0.04 2.62
N LEU A 133 10.60 0.05 2.48
CA LEU A 133 11.35 1.23 2.04
C LEU A 133 10.97 1.66 0.60
N LEU A 134 10.85 0.71 -0.33
CA LEU A 134 10.43 0.99 -1.70
C LEU A 134 9.00 1.54 -1.75
N TRP A 135 8.12 1.01 -0.91
CA TRP A 135 6.75 1.49 -0.75
C TRP A 135 6.71 2.91 -0.18
N GLU A 136 7.48 3.19 0.88
CA GLU A 136 7.60 4.53 1.47
C GLU A 136 8.08 5.55 0.44
N ASN A 137 9.15 5.25 -0.29
CA ASN A 137 9.66 6.10 -1.36
C ASN A 137 8.61 6.38 -2.43
N PHE A 138 7.81 5.36 -2.78
CA PHE A 138 6.71 5.54 -3.71
C PHE A 138 5.63 6.47 -3.16
N LEU A 139 5.30 6.40 -1.86
CA LEU A 139 4.35 7.34 -1.26
C LEU A 139 4.88 8.79 -1.24
N TYR A 140 6.17 9.01 -0.96
CA TYR A 140 6.79 10.34 -1.09
C TYR A 140 6.66 10.89 -2.52
N TYR A 141 6.83 10.02 -3.52
CA TYR A 141 6.63 10.35 -4.91
C TYR A 141 5.17 10.75 -5.20
N LEU A 142 4.18 10.00 -4.68
CA LEU A 142 2.75 10.30 -4.86
C LEU A 142 2.27 11.56 -4.14
N ALA A 143 2.90 11.92 -3.02
CA ALA A 143 2.55 13.10 -2.22
C ALA A 143 2.80 14.41 -2.98
N ARG A 144 3.78 14.40 -3.90
CA ARG A 144 4.14 15.56 -4.72
C ARG A 144 3.31 15.55 -6.01
N GLU A 145 2.35 16.47 -6.12
CA GLU A 145 1.39 16.49 -7.24
C GLU A 145 2.06 16.54 -8.62
N GLU A 146 3.19 17.24 -8.75
CA GLU A 146 4.02 17.32 -9.96
C GLU A 146 4.44 15.95 -10.51
N PHE A 147 4.47 14.94 -9.64
CA PHE A 147 4.96 13.60 -9.94
C PHE A 147 3.84 12.55 -9.89
N ARG A 148 2.60 12.93 -9.56
CA ARG A 148 1.52 11.95 -9.41
C ARG A 148 1.20 11.32 -10.79
N PRO A 149 1.41 10.00 -10.95
CA PRO A 149 1.18 9.34 -12.22
C PRO A 149 -0.31 9.25 -12.49
N LEU A 150 -0.71 9.40 -13.75
CA LEU A 150 -2.10 9.27 -14.18
C LEU A 150 -2.65 7.87 -13.86
N GLU A 151 -1.78 6.87 -13.74
CA GLU A 151 -2.14 5.49 -13.47
C GLU A 151 -2.29 5.18 -11.97
N CYS A 152 -2.27 6.16 -11.08
CA CYS A 152 -2.51 5.95 -9.64
C CYS A 152 -3.73 6.72 -9.15
N THR A 153 -4.62 6.03 -8.42
CA THR A 153 -5.85 6.62 -7.90
C THR A 153 -5.71 7.24 -6.52
N ALA A 154 -4.51 7.18 -5.92
CA ALA A 154 -4.28 7.66 -4.56
C ALA A 154 -4.38 9.19 -4.48
N LYS A 155 -5.25 9.68 -3.59
CA LYS A 155 -5.46 11.09 -3.28
C LYS A 155 -4.67 11.49 -2.03
N PRO A 156 -4.51 12.79 -1.74
CA PRO A 156 -3.78 13.24 -0.55
C PRO A 156 -4.26 12.59 0.76
N LEU A 157 -5.59 12.47 0.95
CA LEU A 157 -6.14 11.78 2.13
C LEU A 157 -5.66 10.32 2.23
N ASP A 158 -5.59 9.61 1.10
CA ASP A 158 -5.14 8.22 1.09
C ASP A 158 -3.68 8.09 1.50
N ILE A 159 -2.84 8.98 0.98
CA ILE A 159 -1.41 9.00 1.29
C ILE A 159 -1.20 9.35 2.76
N PHE A 160 -1.97 10.30 3.30
CA PHE A 160 -1.94 10.63 4.73
C PHE A 160 -2.31 9.44 5.60
N VAL A 161 -3.41 8.73 5.28
CA VAL A 161 -3.85 7.55 6.03
C VAL A 161 -2.79 6.44 5.98
N LEU A 162 -2.25 6.14 4.80
CA LEU A 162 -1.20 5.13 4.63
C LEU A 162 0.07 5.51 5.41
N ALA A 163 0.49 6.77 5.35
CA ALA A 163 1.62 7.28 6.12
C ALA A 163 1.38 7.16 7.63
N ALA A 164 0.18 7.48 8.10
CA ALA A 164 -0.18 7.38 9.51
C ALA A 164 -0.18 5.93 9.99
N GLN A 165 -0.69 4.98 9.19
CA GLN A 165 -0.66 3.55 9.49
C GLN A 165 0.76 2.98 9.55
N ALA A 166 1.68 3.54 8.78
CA ALA A 166 3.09 3.17 8.75
C ALA A 166 3.97 3.96 9.74
N ASP A 167 3.38 4.82 10.58
CA ASP A 167 4.10 5.73 11.48
C ASP A 167 5.10 6.68 10.79
N LEU A 168 4.80 7.07 9.56
CA LEU A 168 5.63 7.96 8.74
C LEU A 168 5.21 9.42 8.98
N GLY A 169 5.51 9.93 10.18
CA GLY A 169 5.14 11.28 10.60
C GLY A 169 5.60 12.38 9.63
N GLY A 170 6.83 12.27 9.09
CA GLY A 170 7.36 13.22 8.11
C GLY A 170 6.66 13.20 6.75
N LEU A 171 6.17 12.03 6.32
CA LEU A 171 5.37 11.93 5.10
C LEU A 171 3.96 12.48 5.33
N ALA A 172 3.35 12.18 6.47
CA ALA A 172 2.04 12.73 6.83
C ALA A 172 2.07 14.26 6.93
N SER A 173 3.13 14.82 7.53
CA SER A 173 3.33 16.27 7.61
C SER A 173 3.57 16.89 6.23
N LEU A 174 4.34 16.22 5.35
CA LEU A 174 4.54 16.64 3.97
C LEU A 174 3.23 16.70 3.18
N VAL A 175 2.33 15.72 3.36
CA VAL A 175 1.02 15.74 2.72
C VAL A 175 0.21 16.97 3.15
N LEU A 176 0.24 17.32 4.45
CA LEU A 176 -0.45 18.52 4.95
C LEU A 176 0.16 19.82 4.42
N ASP A 177 1.48 19.84 4.22
CA ASP A 177 2.26 20.98 3.71
C ASP A 177 1.99 21.23 2.22
N LEU A 178 1.92 20.16 1.43
CA LEU A 178 1.70 20.24 -0.02
C LEU A 178 0.22 20.37 -0.39
N TYR A 179 -0.71 20.00 0.49
CA TYR A 179 -2.13 20.05 0.18
C TYR A 179 -2.65 21.48 0.11
N GLN A 180 -3.10 21.89 -1.07
CA GLN A 180 -3.77 23.17 -1.31
C GLN A 180 -5.23 22.93 -1.69
N PRO A 181 -6.20 23.39 -0.89
CA PRO A 181 -7.61 23.30 -1.26
C PRO A 181 -7.88 24.04 -2.56
N SER A 182 -8.61 23.41 -3.47
CA SER A 182 -9.05 24.05 -4.71
C SER A 182 -9.97 25.24 -4.39
N LEU A 183 -9.68 26.40 -5.00
CA LEU A 183 -10.52 27.59 -4.91
C LEU A 183 -11.83 27.46 -5.71
N VAL A 184 -11.94 26.42 -6.54
CA VAL A 184 -13.13 26.16 -7.36
C VAL A 184 -13.92 25.04 -6.68
N THR A 185 -15.14 25.35 -6.25
CA THR A 185 -16.16 24.33 -5.98
C THR A 185 -16.48 23.67 -7.30
N ASP A 186 -15.89 22.50 -7.55
CA ASP A 186 -16.04 21.80 -8.81
C ASP A 186 -17.50 21.32 -8.96
N THR A 187 -18.34 22.18 -9.53
CA THR A 187 -19.71 21.86 -9.98
C THR A 187 -19.70 21.24 -11.37
N SER A 188 -18.53 21.04 -11.96
CA SER A 188 -18.39 20.36 -13.24
C SER A 188 -18.08 18.88 -13.03
N HIS A 189 -19.10 18.05 -13.20
CA HIS A 189 -19.01 16.59 -13.37
C HIS A 189 -18.24 16.19 -14.65
N ARG A 190 -17.11 16.84 -14.96
CA ARG A 190 -16.27 16.56 -16.13
C ARG A 190 -14.78 16.53 -15.76
N SER A 191 -14.44 15.76 -14.74
CA SER A 191 -13.10 15.20 -14.62
C SER A 191 -13.18 13.75 -15.11
N TYR A 192 -12.25 13.36 -15.98
CA TYR A 192 -12.11 12.05 -16.61
C TYR A 192 -12.39 10.85 -15.66
N PRO A 193 -12.85 9.69 -16.18
CA PRO A 193 -13.48 8.59 -15.42
C PRO A 193 -12.50 7.74 -14.57
N LEU A 194 -11.37 8.31 -14.13
CA LEU A 194 -10.51 7.66 -13.14
C LEU A 194 -11.06 7.79 -11.70
N SER A 195 -12.01 8.69 -11.47
CA SER A 195 -12.58 8.97 -10.15
C SER A 195 -13.58 7.91 -9.65
N ASP A 196 -13.89 6.87 -10.44
CA ASP A 196 -14.90 5.87 -10.07
C ASP A 196 -14.36 4.75 -9.16
N TYR A 197 -13.06 4.75 -8.81
CA TYR A 197 -12.54 3.80 -7.83
C TYR A 197 -12.74 4.35 -6.42
N PRO A 198 -13.65 3.77 -5.61
CA PRO A 198 -13.86 4.23 -4.25
C PRO A 198 -12.58 4.01 -3.44
N SER A 199 -12.11 5.07 -2.78
CA SER A 199 -11.08 4.91 -1.76
C SER A 199 -11.67 4.18 -0.56
N PRO A 200 -10.94 3.20 0.03
CA PRO A 200 -11.36 2.56 1.28
C PRO A 200 -11.42 3.55 2.45
N PHE A 201 -10.75 4.69 2.35
CA PHE A 201 -10.61 5.68 3.41
C PHE A 201 -11.60 6.85 3.27
N GLY A 202 -12.50 6.81 2.28
CA GLY A 202 -13.42 7.89 2.00
C GLY A 202 -12.84 8.98 1.10
N TYR A 203 -13.56 10.09 0.95
CA TYR A 203 -13.22 11.15 0.01
C TYR A 203 -13.27 12.53 0.67
N LEU A 204 -12.12 13.18 0.79
CA LEU A 204 -12.03 14.61 1.09
C LEU A 204 -12.28 15.39 -0.20
N GLN A 205 -13.32 16.22 -0.22
CA GLN A 205 -13.61 17.08 -1.36
C GLN A 205 -12.46 18.06 -1.58
N ALA A 206 -12.02 18.24 -2.83
CA ALA A 206 -10.80 18.98 -3.15
C ALA A 206 -10.79 20.44 -2.68
N HIS A 207 -11.96 21.07 -2.49
CA HIS A 207 -12.08 22.46 -2.04
C HIS A 207 -12.11 22.61 -0.51
N LEU A 208 -12.23 21.51 0.23
CA LEU A 208 -12.28 21.56 1.70
C LEU A 208 -10.85 21.59 2.27
N PRO A 209 -10.60 22.32 3.37
CA PRO A 209 -9.32 22.28 4.04
C PRO A 209 -9.07 20.88 4.61
N PHE A 210 -7.81 20.48 4.78
CA PHE A 210 -7.45 19.18 5.35
C PHE A 210 -7.52 19.22 6.89
N THR A 211 -8.70 19.31 7.51
CA THR A 211 -8.86 19.42 8.98
C THR A 211 -9.66 18.26 9.55
N LEU A 212 -9.62 18.06 10.86
CA LEU A 212 -10.38 16.95 11.46
C LEU A 212 -11.89 17.10 11.19
N GLY A 213 -12.41 18.33 11.18
CA GLY A 213 -13.83 18.60 10.92
C GLY A 213 -14.29 18.34 9.48
N THR A 214 -13.38 18.26 8.51
CA THR A 214 -13.71 18.05 7.09
C THR A 214 -13.33 16.66 6.58
N ILE A 215 -12.37 16.00 7.23
CA ILE A 215 -12.01 14.61 6.89
C ILE A 215 -13.21 13.70 7.20
N PRO A 216 -13.61 12.83 6.25
CA PRO A 216 -14.71 11.90 6.46
C PRO A 216 -14.50 11.02 7.70
N VAL A 217 -15.56 10.82 8.48
CA VAL A 217 -15.54 9.97 9.69
C VAL A 217 -15.09 8.54 9.39
N VAL A 218 -15.35 8.02 8.18
CA VAL A 218 -14.87 6.70 7.76
C VAL A 218 -13.34 6.60 7.81
N SER A 219 -12.62 7.67 7.43
CA SER A 219 -11.15 7.74 7.48
C SER A 219 -10.61 7.63 8.90
N TRP A 220 -11.34 8.11 9.91
CA TRP A 220 -10.87 8.15 11.29
C TRP A 220 -10.62 6.75 11.85
N LYS A 221 -11.36 5.74 11.38
CA LYS A 221 -11.16 4.34 11.75
C LYS A 221 -9.79 3.79 11.33
N HIS A 222 -9.15 4.43 10.36
CA HIS A 222 -7.89 4.00 9.78
C HIS A 222 -6.69 4.84 10.23
N ILE A 223 -6.94 5.98 10.87
CA ILE A 223 -5.89 6.92 11.32
C ILE A 223 -5.64 6.68 12.82
N PRO A 224 -4.40 6.37 13.23
CA PRO A 224 -4.07 6.22 14.65
C PRO A 224 -4.38 7.48 15.46
N LEU A 225 -4.82 7.32 16.71
CA LEU A 225 -5.30 8.41 17.57
C LEU A 225 -4.31 9.57 17.69
N ARG A 226 -3.01 9.30 17.83
CA ARG A 226 -1.96 10.33 17.90
C ARG A 226 -1.92 11.24 16.66
N TYR A 227 -2.25 10.72 15.47
CA TYR A 227 -2.30 11.50 14.24
C TYR A 227 -3.57 12.36 14.18
N LEU A 228 -4.70 11.85 14.66
CA LEU A 228 -5.94 12.64 14.81
C LEU A 228 -5.74 13.78 15.82
N PHE A 229 -5.10 13.49 16.96
CA PHE A 229 -4.74 14.48 17.97
C PHE A 229 -3.80 15.54 17.40
N ALA A 230 -2.74 15.13 16.71
CA ALA A 230 -1.79 16.06 16.09
C ALA A 230 -2.47 16.93 15.02
N LEU A 231 -3.39 16.36 14.23
CA LEU A 231 -4.15 17.10 13.24
C LEU A 231 -5.03 18.17 13.91
N GLN A 232 -5.80 17.79 14.92
CA GLN A 232 -6.67 18.71 15.68
C GLN A 232 -5.88 19.86 16.29
N LYS A 233 -4.79 19.55 16.99
CA LYS A 233 -3.97 20.57 17.64
C LYS A 233 -3.33 21.53 16.63
N SER A 234 -2.86 21.02 15.49
CA SER A 234 -2.30 21.84 14.42
C SER A 234 -3.30 22.79 13.76
N THR A 235 -4.60 22.50 13.88
CA THR A 235 -5.69 23.33 13.32
C THR A 235 -6.26 24.33 14.32
N ASP A 236 -6.42 23.95 15.60
CA ASP A 236 -6.97 24.85 16.63
C ASP A 236 -6.05 26.05 16.90
N GLU A 237 -4.73 25.86 16.80
CA GLU A 237 -3.75 26.94 16.91
C GLU A 237 -3.73 27.87 15.68
N LEU A 238 -4.40 27.49 14.58
CA LEU A 238 -4.57 28.34 13.39
C LEU A 238 -5.77 29.29 13.57
N ASP A 239 -6.85 28.81 14.19
CA ASP A 239 -8.07 29.60 14.43
C ASP A 239 -7.89 30.64 15.55
N GLY A 240 -6.90 30.46 16.44
CA GLY A 240 -6.55 31.42 17.50
C GLY A 240 -5.59 32.56 17.10
N SER A 241 -5.04 32.55 15.88
CA SER A 241 -4.07 33.55 15.40
C SER A 241 -4.78 34.74 14.72
N THR A 242 -4.65 35.93 15.30
CA THR A 242 -5.36 37.15 14.85
C THR A 242 -4.70 37.88 13.67
N GLU A 243 -3.58 37.38 13.13
CA GLU A 243 -2.92 37.99 11.97
C GLU A 243 -3.21 37.21 10.68
N PRO A 244 -3.49 37.90 9.55
CA PRO A 244 -3.68 37.25 8.26
C PRO A 244 -2.34 36.62 7.83
N PRO A 245 -2.22 35.29 7.78
CA PRO A 245 -0.96 34.67 7.43
C PRO A 245 -0.71 34.91 5.93
N SER A 246 0.51 35.32 5.59
CA SER A 246 0.98 35.12 4.22
C SER A 246 0.91 33.62 3.91
N LEU A 247 0.36 33.27 2.73
CA LEU A 247 0.06 31.89 2.33
C LEU A 247 1.26 30.92 2.51
N GLN A 248 2.49 31.40 2.35
CA GLN A 248 3.70 30.59 2.54
C GLN A 248 4.13 30.45 4.01
N SER A 249 3.94 31.47 4.84
CA SER A 249 4.28 31.43 6.28
C SER A 249 3.31 30.55 7.07
N GLY A 250 2.03 30.54 6.70
CA GLY A 250 1.00 29.73 7.36
C GLY A 250 1.19 28.22 7.15
N VAL A 251 1.68 27.83 5.97
CA VAL A 251 1.85 26.43 5.54
C VAL A 251 3.06 25.78 6.23
N GLN A 252 4.23 26.43 6.23
CA GLN A 252 5.41 25.97 6.98
C GLN A 252 5.15 25.90 8.49
N SER A 253 4.38 26.86 9.03
CA SER A 253 4.00 26.87 10.45
C SER A 253 3.08 25.71 10.82
N ARG A 254 2.24 25.24 9.89
CA ARG A 254 1.32 24.13 10.14
C ARG A 254 2.04 22.78 10.19
N LYS A 255 2.98 22.54 9.27
CA LYS A 255 3.81 21.33 9.24
C LYS A 255 4.57 21.13 10.55
N LEU A 256 5.28 22.18 11.01
CA LEU A 256 6.08 22.13 12.24
C LEU A 256 5.20 21.83 13.46
N ARG A 257 4.06 22.52 13.59
CA ARG A 257 3.10 22.29 14.68
C ARG A 257 2.55 20.86 14.69
N PHE A 258 2.25 20.32 13.52
CA PHE A 258 1.79 18.93 13.40
C PHE A 258 2.86 17.95 13.89
N GLU A 259 4.11 18.11 13.44
CA GLU A 259 5.22 17.23 13.86
C GLU A 259 5.52 17.31 15.37
N GLU A 260 5.46 18.51 15.95
CA GLU A 260 5.59 18.72 17.40
C GLU A 260 4.47 18.05 18.17
N SER A 261 3.23 18.21 17.70
CA SER A 261 2.05 17.59 18.32
C SER A 261 2.09 16.07 18.21
N LEU A 262 2.62 15.53 17.11
CA LEU A 262 2.81 14.09 16.92
C LEU A 262 3.86 13.53 17.89
N LYS A 263 4.95 14.26 18.15
CA LYS A 263 5.94 13.89 19.17
C LYS A 263 5.31 13.86 20.56
N LEU A 264 4.45 14.83 20.87
CA LEU A 264 3.75 14.93 22.14
C LEU A 264 2.73 13.79 22.34
N GLY A 265 2.09 13.35 21.26
CA GLY A 265 1.13 12.25 21.23
C GLY A 265 1.74 10.84 21.30
N LYS A 266 3.07 10.68 21.43
CA LYS A 266 3.70 9.35 21.58
C LYS A 266 3.32 8.62 22.88
N ASN A 267 2.76 9.33 23.85
CA ASN A 267 2.33 8.79 25.13
C ASN A 267 0.81 8.50 25.20
N LEU A 268 0.09 8.67 24.08
CA LEU A 268 -1.34 8.37 23.91
C LEU A 268 -1.51 7.04 23.16
#